data_AF-A0A919E0Y2-F1
#
_entry.id   AF-A0A919E0Y2-F1
#
_cell.length_a   1.000
_cell.length_b   1.000
_cell.length_c   1.000
_cell.angle_alpha   90.00
_cell.angle_beta   90.00
_cell.angle_gamma   90.00
#
_symmetry.space_group_name_H-M   'P 1'
#
loop_
_entity.id
_entity.type
_entity.pdbx_description
1 polymer ?
#
loop_
_entity_poly.entity_id
_entity_poly.type
_entity_poly.pdbx_seq_one_letter_code
_entity_poly.pdbx_strand_id
1 'polypeptide(L)' 'MWVDREKRELVLQGWEPTPEVQAECAAFEAPGHAVGVPDGEAVIRIPARMIHMIREACDVLERTHDR' A
#
# COMPACT_ATOMS: atom_id res chain seq x y z
N MET A 1 7.70 0.65 -9.73
CA MET A 1 7.72 0.53 -8.26
C MET A 1 9.13 0.79 -7.77
N TRP A 2 9.28 1.54 -6.68
CA TRP A 2 10.59 1.76 -6.04
C TRP A 2 10.41 2.03 -4.53
N VAL A 3 11.54 2.01 -3.81
CA VAL A 3 11.60 2.41 -2.39
C VAL A 3 12.09 3.85 -2.31
N ASP A 4 11.31 4.72 -1.69
CA ASP A 4 11.79 6.04 -1.26
C ASP A 4 12.44 5.89 0.12
N ARG A 5 13.77 5.88 0.15
CA ARG A 5 14.54 5.68 1.38
C ARG A 5 14.51 6.90 2.30
N GLU A 6 14.36 8.10 1.75
CA GLU A 6 14.34 9.33 2.54
C GLU A 6 13.02 9.45 3.30
N LYS A 7 11.90 9.14 2.63
CA LYS A 7 10.57 9.16 3.24
C LYS A 7 10.18 7.86 3.92
N ARG A 8 10.94 6.78 3.68
CA ARG A 8 10.64 5.41 4.12
C ARG A 8 9.31 4.88 3.59
N GLU A 9 9.07 5.08 2.29
CA GLU A 9 7.83 4.73 1.63
C GLU A 9 8.05 3.72 0.50
N LEU A 10 7.02 2.92 0.22
CA LEU A 10 6.95 2.14 -1.00
C LEU A 10 6.13 2.91 -2.03
N VAL A 11 6.72 3.22 -3.19
CA VAL A 11 5.99 3.86 -4.28
C VAL A 11 5.54 2.82 -5.28
N LEU A 12 4.22 2.58 -5.31
CA LEU A 12 3.58 1.53 -6.09
C LEU A 12 2.86 2.13 -7.31
N GLN A 13 3.14 1.60 -8.50
CA GLN A 13 2.28 1.80 -9.67
C GLN A 13 1.38 0.58 -9.80
N GLY A 14 0.07 0.78 -9.64
CA GLY A 14 -0.95 -0.27 -9.68
C GLY A 14 -2.04 0.02 -10.69
N TRP A 15 -3.15 -0.69 -10.56
CA TRP A 15 -4.38 -0.39 -11.29
C TRP A 15 -5.37 0.35 -10.40
N GLU A 16 -6.17 1.21 -11.02
CA GLU A 16 -7.30 1.84 -10.35
C GLU A 16 -8.32 0.76 -9.90
N PRO A 17 -8.99 0.97 -8.76
CA PRO A 17 -10.05 0.09 -8.30
C PRO A 17 -11.28 0.27 -9.20
N THR A 18 -12.14 -0.74 -9.23
CA THR A 18 -13.51 -0.51 -9.70
C THR A 18 -14.30 0.22 -8.62
N PRO A 19 -15.43 0.88 -8.94
CA PRO A 19 -16.27 1.52 -7.93
C PRO A 19 -16.70 0.58 -6.81
N GLU A 20 -16.96 -0.70 -7.12
CA GLU A 20 -17.35 -1.73 -6.16
C GLU A 20 -16.22 -2.02 -5.18
N VAL A 21 -15.00 -2.26 -5.68
CA VAL A 21 -13.82 -2.51 -4.83
C VAL A 21 -13.51 -1.29 -3.96
N GLN A 22 -13.66 -0.08 -4.51
CA GLN A 22 -13.44 1.15 -3.75
C GLN A 22 -14.47 1.31 -2.62
N ALA A 23 -15.74 0.99 -2.88
CA ALA A 23 -16.80 1.01 -1.86
C ALA A 23 -16.58 -0.05 -0.78
N GLU A 24 -16.19 -1.27 -1.16
CA GLU A 24 -15.83 -2.34 -0.21
C GLU A 24 -14.68 -1.91 0.71
N CYS A 25 -13.62 -1.32 0.15
CA CYS A 25 -12.52 -0.79 0.96
C CYS A 25 -12.97 0.35 1.88
N ALA A 26 -13.80 1.28 1.38
CA ALA A 26 -14.30 2.39 2.18
C ALA A 26 -15.22 1.93 3.33
N ALA A 27 -15.91 0.80 3.18
CA ALA A 27 -16.77 0.23 4.22
C ALA A 27 -16.02 -0.69 5.20
N PHE A 28 -14.73 -0.94 4.99
CA PHE A 28 -13.97 -1.87 5.83
C PHE A 28 -13.66 -1.28 7.21
N GLU A 29 -14.20 -1.90 8.26
CA GLU A 29 -13.93 -1.56 9.66
C GLU A 29 -12.82 -2.44 10.22
N ALA A 30 -11.72 -1.81 10.66
CA ALA A 30 -10.63 -2.48 11.37
C ALA A 30 -10.43 -1.84 12.76
N PRO A 31 -10.03 -2.61 13.79
CA PRO A 31 -9.72 -2.03 15.10
C PRO A 31 -8.69 -0.90 15.00
N GLY A 32 -9.07 0.30 15.43
CA GLY A 32 -8.22 1.48 15.41
C GLY A 32 -8.22 2.28 14.10
N HIS A 33 -9.05 1.94 13.12
CA HIS A 33 -9.22 2.71 11.87
C HIS A 33 -10.63 3.28 11.75
N ALA A 34 -10.72 4.49 11.19
CA ALA A 34 -12.00 5.10 10.82
C ALA A 34 -12.55 4.46 9.54
N VAL A 35 -13.88 4.44 9.40
CA VAL A 35 -14.56 4.07 8.15
C VAL A 35 -14.25 5.10 7.07
N GLY A 36 -14.02 4.65 5.85
CA GLY A 36 -13.75 5.47 4.67
C GLY A 36 -12.28 5.45 4.23
N VAL A 37 -12.01 6.07 3.09
CA VAL A 37 -10.64 6.33 2.62
C VAL A 37 -10.30 7.78 2.97
N PRO A 38 -9.28 8.05 3.80
CA PRO A 38 -8.90 9.39 4.19
C PRO A 38 -8.46 10.27 3.01
N ASP A 39 -8.54 11.58 3.20
CA ASP A 39 -8.03 12.55 2.23
C ASP A 39 -6.53 12.34 1.99
N GLY A 40 -6.15 12.23 0.72
CA GLY A 40 -4.76 11.98 0.31
C GLY A 40 -4.37 10.50 0.23
N GLU A 41 -5.26 9.59 0.62
CA GLU A 41 -5.09 8.15 0.44
C GLU A 41 -5.87 7.64 -0.78
N ALA A 42 -5.46 6.49 -1.32
CA ALA A 42 -6.10 5.88 -2.47
C ALA A 42 -6.11 4.35 -2.34
N VAL A 43 -7.20 3.74 -2.78
CA VAL A 43 -7.27 2.30 -3.00
C VAL A 43 -6.56 1.98 -4.31
N ILE A 44 -5.56 1.10 -4.29
CA ILE A 44 -4.84 0.66 -5.49
C ILE A 44 -4.84 -0.86 -5.58
N ARG A 45 -5.08 -1.39 -6.78
CA ARG A 45 -5.03 -2.83 -7.04
C ARG A 45 -3.64 -3.23 -7.46
N ILE A 46 -3.06 -4.18 -6.74
CA ILE A 46 -1.73 -4.72 -7.02
C ILE A 46 -1.85 -6.15 -7.57
N PRO A 47 -1.29 -6.44 -8.75
CA PRO A 47 -1.32 -7.80 -9.28
C PRO A 47 -0.41 -8.75 -8.50
N ALA A 48 -0.83 -10.01 -8.39
CA ALA A 48 -0.08 -11.05 -7.68
C ALA A 48 1.38 -11.22 -8.15
N ARG A 49 1.64 -10.98 -9.45
CA ARG A 49 3.01 -11.03 -10.00
C ARG A 49 3.96 -10.02 -9.35
N MET A 50 3.47 -8.98 -8.69
CA MET A 50 4.29 -7.96 -8.01
C MET A 50 4.63 -8.32 -6.56
N ILE A 51 4.03 -9.38 -6.00
CA ILE A 51 4.19 -9.72 -4.56
C ILE A 51 5.66 -9.95 -4.20
N HIS A 52 6.44 -10.64 -5.05
CA HIS A 52 7.85 -10.90 -4.77
C HIS A 52 8.67 -9.60 -4.67
N MET A 53 8.48 -8.68 -5.61
CA MET A 53 9.16 -7.38 -5.59
C MET A 53 8.77 -6.54 -4.37
N ILE A 54 7.50 -6.61 -3.93
CA ILE A 54 7.03 -5.88 -2.74
C ILE A 54 7.73 -6.41 -1.48
N ARG A 55 7.87 -7.73 -1.35
CA ARG A 55 8.58 -8.34 -0.21
C ARG A 55 10.04 -7.87 -0.16
N GLU A 56 10.75 -7.90 -1.30
CA GLU A 56 12.12 -7.38 -1.38
C GLU A 56 12.20 -5.89 -1.02
N ALA A 57 11.19 -5.10 -1.40
CA ALA A 57 11.13 -3.69 -1.05
C ALA A 57 10.86 -3.47 0.45
N CYS A 58 10.03 -4.31 1.08
CA CYS A 58 9.85 -4.32 2.54
C CYS A 58 11.16 -4.63 3.25
N ASP A 59 11.87 -5.68 2.84
CA ASP A 59 13.18 -6.05 3.39
C ASP A 59 14.16 -4.87 3.36
N VAL A 60 14.15 -4.09 2.28
CA VAL A 60 15.00 -2.91 2.14
C VAL A 60 14.68 -1.83 3.18
N LEU A 61 13.39 -1.57 3.45
CA LEU A 61 12.96 -0.58 4.44
C LEU A 61 13.21 -1.06 5.88
N GLU A 62 12.97 -2.35 6.14
CA GLU A 62 13.15 -2.97 7.46
C GLU A 62 14.62 -3.06 7.87
N ARG A 63 15.52 -3.47 6.96
CA ARG A 63 16.97 -3.58 7.25
C ARG A 63 17.64 -2.25 7.63
N THR A 64 17.02 -1.12 7.31
CA THR A 64 17.53 0.22 7.71
C THR A 64 17.41 0.48 9.22
N HIS A 65 16.69 -0.36 9.98
CA HIS A 65 16.55 -0.23 11.43
C HIS A 65 17.67 -0.93 12.24
N ASP A 66 18.49 -1.77 11.62
CA ASP A 66 19.45 -2.67 12.30
C ASP A 66 20.93 -2.23 12.19
N ARG A 67 21.23 -0.96 11.88
CA ARG A 67 22.62 -0.47 11.76
C ARG A 67 22.93 0.81 12.51
#